data_AF-A0A9P1NIM1-F1
#
_entry.id   AF-A0A9P1NIM1-F1
#
_cell.length_a   1.000
_cell.length_b   1.000
_cell.length_c   1.000
_cell.angle_alpha   90.00
_cell.angle_beta   90.00
_cell.angle_gamma   90.00
#
_symmetry.space_group_name_H-M   'P 1'
#
loop_
_entity.id
_entity.type
_entity.pdbx_description
1 polymer ?
#
loop_
_entity_poly.entity_id
_entity_poly.type
_entity_poly.pdbx_seq_one_letter_code
_entity_poly.pdbx_strand_id
1 'polypeptide(L)'
;MKKKAKTKRVLGCLFAVSLIFGLFLISMVFSKFIVTEEKPPEEVDGQQVFIDSLSGHAQILYEKYHVLPSITLAQAILESDWGNSELAGKARNLFGVKGDYKGKHVTMKTDEFEKGKRKTIRAKFRKYNTFFESMDDHAKLFVNGTSWNKKKYKPVIEADDYKTAAAALQKSGYATDPDYAEKLKDVIETYKLNEFDKINASLKAVDMKGAIKDHAIEDVWSKPSKEQHSIKLASAQKFTGQHIKVVSEKQNGESVWYQFQVKDELIGWVDQTAVQLNEET
;
A
#
# COMPACT_ATOMS: atom_id res chain seq x y z
N MET A 1 -10.85 -95.21 1.30
CA MET A 1 -9.55 -95.09 0.60
C MET A 1 -9.14 -93.62 0.55
N LYS A 2 -7.92 -93.30 1.04
CA LYS A 2 -7.14 -92.03 0.92
C LYS A 2 -7.75 -90.76 1.57
N LYS A 3 -7.06 -89.88 2.30
CA LYS A 3 -5.73 -89.81 2.95
C LYS A 3 -5.79 -88.63 3.95
N LYS A 4 -4.95 -88.67 4.99
CA LYS A 4 -4.81 -87.79 6.17
C LYS A 4 -4.29 -86.36 5.89
N ALA A 5 -4.55 -85.42 6.83
CA ALA A 5 -3.58 -84.46 7.41
C ALA A 5 -4.14 -83.87 8.73
N LYS A 6 -3.71 -84.34 9.93
CA LYS A 6 -2.66 -83.80 10.85
C LYS A 6 -2.91 -82.34 11.32
N THR A 7 -3.58 -82.10 12.46
CA THR A 7 -3.08 -81.96 13.86
C THR A 7 -2.34 -80.64 14.17
N LYS A 8 -2.84 -79.87 15.15
CA LYS A 8 -2.11 -79.44 16.37
C LYS A 8 -3.07 -78.80 17.41
N ARG A 9 -2.97 -79.27 18.65
CA ARG A 9 -3.64 -78.82 19.89
C ARG A 9 -2.62 -78.08 20.77
N VAL A 10 -3.04 -77.02 21.45
CA VAL A 10 -2.47 -76.40 22.68
C VAL A 10 -3.68 -75.71 23.34
N LEU A 11 -4.33 -76.13 24.43
CA LEU A 11 -4.00 -76.45 25.83
C LEU A 11 -3.52 -75.26 26.68
N GLY A 12 -4.33 -74.86 27.67
CA GLY A 12 -3.84 -74.19 28.88
C GLY A 12 -4.75 -73.09 29.44
N CYS A 13 -5.58 -73.42 30.42
CA CYS A 13 -6.22 -72.46 31.33
C CYS A 13 -5.28 -72.08 32.50
N LEU A 14 -5.61 -70.96 33.15
CA LEU A 14 -5.61 -70.71 34.61
C LEU A 14 -4.63 -69.66 35.22
N PHE A 15 -5.27 -68.79 36.02
CA PHE A 15 -4.94 -68.26 37.36
C PHE A 15 -4.75 -66.74 37.50
N ALA A 16 -5.63 -66.20 38.34
CA ALA A 16 -5.71 -64.83 38.84
C ALA A 16 -4.86 -64.66 40.11
N VAL A 17 -4.37 -63.43 40.35
CA VAL A 17 -4.03 -62.91 41.68
C VAL A 17 -4.45 -61.44 41.76
N SER A 18 -5.13 -61.08 42.84
CA SER A 18 -5.63 -59.74 43.18
C SER A 18 -4.81 -59.14 44.33
N LEU A 19 -5.03 -57.84 44.65
CA LEU A 19 -4.56 -57.02 45.82
C LEU A 19 -3.18 -56.33 45.59
N ILE A 20 -3.00 -54.99 45.66
CA ILE A 20 -3.22 -54.03 46.77
C ILE A 20 -3.28 -52.57 46.24
N PHE A 21 -4.10 -51.74 46.90
CA PHE A 21 -4.22 -50.27 46.82
C PHE A 21 -2.90 -49.51 47.06
N GLY A 22 -2.63 -48.46 46.26
CA GLY A 22 -1.64 -47.45 46.62
C GLY A 22 -1.47 -46.34 45.56
N LEU A 23 -1.67 -45.08 45.99
CA LEU A 23 -1.47 -43.80 45.28
C LEU A 23 -2.66 -43.37 44.40
N PHE A 24 -3.72 -42.76 44.94
CA PHE A 24 -3.80 -41.36 45.36
C PHE A 24 -3.42 -40.36 44.24
N LEU A 25 -4.46 -39.81 43.61
CA LEU A 25 -4.57 -38.43 43.14
C LEU A 25 -3.43 -37.85 42.29
N ILE A 26 -3.54 -37.99 40.97
CA ILE A 26 -3.21 -36.86 40.06
C ILE A 26 -4.42 -36.65 39.15
N SER A 27 -5.08 -35.52 39.40
CA SER A 27 -6.14 -34.84 38.62
C SER A 27 -6.10 -35.16 37.12
N MET A 28 -7.18 -35.61 36.48
CA MET A 28 -8.41 -34.86 36.22
C MET A 28 -8.24 -33.34 36.06
N VAL A 29 -7.25 -32.88 35.29
CA VAL A 29 -7.32 -31.63 34.51
C VAL A 29 -6.42 -31.78 33.27
N PHE A 30 -6.84 -32.57 32.28
CA PHE A 30 -6.43 -32.23 30.91
C PHE A 30 -7.28 -31.03 30.52
N SER A 31 -6.78 -29.84 30.87
CA SER A 31 -7.30 -28.59 30.34
C SER A 31 -7.42 -28.79 28.83
N LYS A 32 -8.62 -28.54 28.29
CA LYS A 32 -8.79 -28.26 26.87
C LYS A 32 -7.97 -27.01 26.58
N PHE A 33 -6.67 -27.17 26.42
CA PHE A 33 -5.88 -26.27 25.60
C PHE A 33 -6.36 -26.55 24.18
N ILE A 34 -7.49 -25.92 23.84
CA ILE A 34 -7.70 -25.53 22.46
C ILE A 34 -6.56 -24.56 22.22
N VAL A 35 -5.46 -25.08 21.66
CA VAL A 35 -4.59 -24.25 20.85
C VAL A 35 -5.53 -23.76 19.76
N THR A 36 -6.02 -22.54 19.92
CA THR A 36 -6.54 -21.80 18.79
C THR A 36 -5.35 -21.70 17.85
N GLU A 37 -5.32 -22.54 16.82
CA GLU A 37 -4.51 -22.23 15.65
C GLU A 37 -4.98 -20.84 15.22
N GLU A 38 -4.19 -19.81 15.54
CA GLU A 38 -4.42 -18.50 14.95
C GLU A 38 -4.42 -18.73 13.44
N LYS A 39 -5.56 -18.44 12.80
CA LYS A 39 -5.67 -18.39 11.34
C LYS A 39 -4.42 -17.61 10.86
N PRO A 40 -3.60 -18.17 9.96
CA PRO A 40 -2.43 -17.47 9.46
C PRO A 40 -2.89 -16.08 8.98
N PRO A 41 -2.12 -15.01 9.26
CA PRO A 41 -2.53 -13.65 8.95
C PRO A 41 -3.00 -13.62 7.50
N GLU A 42 -4.23 -13.16 7.31
CA GLU A 42 -4.82 -12.94 6.00
C GLU A 42 -3.79 -12.22 5.15
N GLU A 43 -3.47 -12.76 3.96
CA GLU A 43 -2.44 -12.19 3.10
C GLU A 43 -2.72 -10.70 2.93
N VAL A 44 -1.77 -9.85 3.33
CA VAL A 44 -1.92 -8.39 3.28
C VAL A 44 -2.22 -8.01 1.85
N ASP A 45 -3.41 -7.45 1.59
CA ASP A 45 -3.77 -6.96 0.28
C ASP A 45 -2.88 -5.76 -0.10
N GLY A 46 -1.77 -6.06 -0.79
CA GLY A 46 -0.79 -5.07 -1.20
C GLY A 46 -1.35 -4.02 -2.15
N GLN A 47 -2.39 -4.35 -2.92
CA GLN A 47 -3.05 -3.39 -3.81
C GLN A 47 -3.82 -2.36 -3.00
N GLN A 48 -4.60 -2.81 -2.01
CA GLN A 48 -5.30 -1.91 -1.10
C GLN A 48 -4.34 -1.06 -0.26
N VAL A 49 -3.23 -1.63 0.22
CA VAL A 49 -2.19 -0.88 0.94
C VAL A 49 -1.58 0.22 0.06
N PHE A 50 -1.29 -0.09 -1.21
CA PHE A 50 -0.77 0.90 -2.15
C PHE A 50 -1.76 2.06 -2.34
N ILE A 51 -3.04 1.77 -2.60
CA ILE A 51 -4.10 2.76 -2.74
C ILE A 51 -4.22 3.62 -1.49
N ASP A 52 -4.36 2.99 -0.32
CA ASP A 52 -4.52 3.66 0.96
C ASP A 52 -3.33 4.61 1.24
N SER A 53 -2.10 4.17 0.95
CA SER A 53 -0.89 4.95 1.19
C SER A 53 -0.83 6.27 0.40
N LEU A 54 -1.40 6.31 -0.81
CA LEU A 54 -1.34 7.47 -1.70
C LEU A 54 -2.60 8.32 -1.70
N SER A 55 -3.75 7.72 -1.37
CA SER A 55 -5.08 8.36 -1.50
C SER A 55 -5.21 9.71 -0.80
N GLY A 56 -4.71 9.83 0.44
CA GLY A 56 -4.74 11.09 1.18
C GLY A 56 -3.95 12.20 0.46
N HIS A 57 -2.74 11.89 -0.02
CA HIS A 57 -1.94 12.87 -0.76
C HIS A 57 -2.57 13.24 -2.10
N ALA A 58 -3.25 12.29 -2.76
CA ALA A 58 -4.03 12.58 -3.97
C ALA A 58 -5.19 13.55 -3.68
N GLN A 59 -5.91 13.42 -2.56
CA GLN A 59 -6.96 14.35 -2.14
C GLN A 59 -6.41 15.75 -1.83
N ILE A 60 -5.25 15.84 -1.19
CA ILE A 60 -4.54 17.11 -0.95
C ILE A 60 -4.20 17.79 -2.28
N LEU A 61 -3.70 17.03 -3.26
CA LEU A 61 -3.40 17.57 -4.59
C LEU A 61 -4.64 17.99 -5.36
N TYR A 62 -5.76 17.30 -5.16
CA TYR A 62 -7.04 17.69 -5.75
C TYR A 62 -7.50 19.05 -5.27
N GLU A 63 -7.48 19.29 -3.95
CA GLU A 63 -7.83 20.60 -3.38
C GLU A 63 -6.91 21.72 -3.91
N LYS A 64 -5.62 21.41 -4.10
CA LYS A 64 -4.63 22.40 -4.52
C LYS A 64 -4.61 22.68 -6.03
N TYR A 65 -4.83 21.66 -6.85
CA TYR A 65 -4.54 21.70 -8.29
C TYR A 65 -5.70 21.21 -9.17
N HIS A 66 -6.82 20.80 -8.59
CA HIS A 66 -7.98 20.23 -9.29
C HIS A 66 -7.67 19.01 -10.16
N VAL A 67 -6.63 18.24 -9.78
CA VAL A 67 -6.37 16.93 -10.40
C VAL A 67 -7.15 15.87 -9.63
N LEU A 68 -8.10 15.21 -10.29
CA LEU A 68 -8.94 14.19 -9.65
C LEU A 68 -8.07 13.08 -8.99
N PRO A 69 -8.31 12.75 -7.72
CA PRO A 69 -7.62 11.67 -7.01
C PRO A 69 -7.71 10.33 -7.73
N SER A 70 -8.87 9.99 -8.27
CA SER A 70 -9.10 8.77 -9.05
C SER A 70 -8.17 8.66 -10.26
N ILE A 71 -7.98 9.76 -10.99
CA ILE A 71 -7.05 9.85 -12.12
C ILE A 71 -5.61 9.66 -11.64
N THR A 72 -5.22 10.38 -10.59
CA THR A 72 -3.84 10.29 -10.06
C THR A 72 -3.52 8.87 -9.58
N LEU A 73 -4.42 8.23 -8.86
CA LEU A 73 -4.26 6.87 -8.34
C LEU A 73 -4.26 5.84 -9.47
N ALA A 74 -5.18 5.95 -10.44
CA ALA A 74 -5.23 5.03 -11.57
C ALA A 74 -3.97 5.10 -12.44
N GLN A 75 -3.47 6.31 -12.71
CA GLN A 75 -2.19 6.49 -13.40
C GLN A 75 -1.04 5.94 -12.57
N ALA A 76 -1.00 6.19 -11.25
CA ALA A 76 0.04 5.61 -10.41
C ALA A 76 0.02 4.07 -10.47
N ILE A 77 -1.15 3.44 -10.42
CA ILE A 77 -1.30 1.99 -10.52
C ILE A 77 -0.76 1.46 -11.86
N LEU A 78 -1.24 2.02 -12.99
CA LEU A 78 -0.88 1.55 -14.33
C LEU A 78 0.60 1.79 -14.67
N GLU A 79 1.11 2.99 -14.36
CA GLU A 79 2.43 3.43 -14.78
C GLU A 79 3.56 2.85 -13.91
N SER A 80 3.23 2.44 -12.68
CA SER A 80 4.22 1.93 -11.71
C SER A 80 4.09 0.46 -11.38
N ASP A 81 3.10 -0.26 -11.95
CA ASP A 81 2.77 -1.63 -11.56
C ASP A 81 2.59 -1.76 -10.05
N TRP A 82 1.64 -0.99 -9.48
CA TRP A 82 1.41 -0.93 -8.04
C TRP A 82 2.64 -0.52 -7.21
N GLY A 83 3.52 0.30 -7.79
CA GLY A 83 4.78 0.72 -7.19
C GLY A 83 5.93 -0.28 -7.35
N ASN A 84 5.70 -1.42 -8.00
CA ASN A 84 6.68 -2.52 -8.12
C ASN A 84 7.61 -2.39 -9.32
N SER A 85 7.36 -1.47 -10.25
CA SER A 85 8.25 -1.25 -11.40
C SER A 85 9.67 -0.91 -10.94
N GLU A 86 10.67 -1.32 -11.72
CA GLU A 86 12.08 -1.04 -11.39
C GLU A 86 12.32 0.47 -11.21
N LEU A 87 11.63 1.31 -12.00
CA LEU A 87 11.73 2.76 -11.92
C LEU A 87 11.08 3.31 -10.63
N ALA A 88 9.91 2.81 -10.25
CA ALA A 88 9.26 3.19 -9.00
C ALA A 88 10.11 2.77 -7.79
N GLY A 89 10.66 1.56 -7.80
CA GLY A 89 11.54 1.07 -6.74
C GLY A 89 12.86 1.84 -6.62
N LYS A 90 13.55 2.11 -7.74
CA LYS A 90 14.88 2.76 -7.71
C LYS A 90 14.84 4.28 -7.62
N ALA A 91 13.79 4.91 -8.11
CA ALA A 91 13.72 6.34 -8.31
C ALA A 91 12.49 7.00 -7.69
N ARG A 92 11.62 6.23 -7.03
CA ARG A 92 10.32 6.69 -6.50
C ARG A 92 9.47 7.42 -7.54
N ASN A 93 9.65 7.07 -8.82
CA ASN A 93 9.01 7.72 -9.95
C ASN A 93 7.84 6.87 -10.43
N LEU A 94 6.64 7.25 -10.02
CA LEU A 94 5.41 6.50 -10.28
C LEU A 94 4.91 6.65 -11.71
N PHE A 95 5.24 7.76 -12.39
CA PHE A 95 4.60 8.17 -13.64
C PHE A 95 5.54 8.16 -14.85
N GLY A 96 6.70 7.50 -14.74
CA GLY A 96 7.64 7.41 -15.86
C GLY A 96 8.24 8.75 -16.32
N VAL A 97 8.27 9.78 -15.46
CA VAL A 97 8.64 11.14 -15.86
C VAL A 97 10.13 11.19 -16.21
N LYS A 98 10.45 11.59 -17.45
CA LYS A 98 11.82 11.72 -17.95
C LYS A 98 12.51 13.02 -17.47
N GLY A 99 13.84 12.98 -17.45
CA GLY A 99 14.71 14.12 -17.13
C GLY A 99 15.27 14.10 -15.71
N ASP A 100 15.44 15.29 -15.15
CA ASP A 100 16.07 15.54 -13.85
C ASP A 100 15.08 16.20 -12.89
N TYR A 101 15.09 15.78 -11.63
CA TYR A 101 14.34 16.42 -10.54
C TYR A 101 15.31 16.91 -9.47
N LYS A 102 15.43 18.23 -9.31
CA LYS A 102 16.40 18.87 -8.39
C LYS A 102 17.83 18.30 -8.57
N GLY A 103 18.23 18.07 -9.82
CA GLY A 103 19.54 17.48 -10.19
C GLY A 103 19.66 15.96 -10.01
N LYS A 104 18.60 15.27 -9.56
CA LYS A 104 18.59 13.81 -9.37
C LYS A 104 17.88 13.11 -10.53
N HIS A 105 18.51 12.06 -11.05
CA HIS A 105 17.95 11.18 -12.06
C HIS A 105 18.51 9.75 -11.92
N VAL A 106 17.86 8.80 -12.59
CA VAL A 106 18.42 7.49 -12.91
C VAL A 106 18.45 7.32 -14.42
N THR A 107 19.46 6.62 -14.95
CA THR A 107 19.50 6.29 -16.38
C THR A 107 19.15 4.83 -16.58
N MET A 108 18.05 4.56 -17.27
CA MET A 108 17.51 3.21 -17.48
C MET A 108 17.24 2.95 -18.96
N LYS A 109 17.13 1.67 -19.34
CA LYS A 109 16.65 1.31 -20.68
C LYS A 109 15.15 1.55 -20.75
N THR A 110 14.68 2.04 -21.89
CA THR A 110 13.25 2.22 -22.18
C THR A 110 13.01 1.97 -23.66
N ASP A 111 11.80 1.54 -24.00
CA ASP A 111 11.41 1.30 -25.37
C ASP A 111 10.65 2.51 -25.93
N GLU A 112 11.19 3.09 -26.99
CA GLU A 112 10.54 4.15 -27.74
C GLU A 112 9.95 3.60 -29.03
N PHE A 113 8.89 4.23 -29.52
CA PHE A 113 8.37 3.99 -30.85
C PHE A 113 8.78 5.14 -31.77
N GLU A 114 9.71 4.89 -32.68
CA GLU A 114 10.12 5.83 -33.73
C GLU A 114 9.67 5.29 -35.09
N LYS A 115 8.83 6.04 -35.82
CA LYS A 115 8.30 5.63 -37.14
C LYS A 115 7.66 4.24 -37.14
N GLY A 116 6.92 3.91 -36.08
CA GLY A 116 6.24 2.62 -35.92
C GLY A 116 7.14 1.44 -35.54
N LYS A 117 8.44 1.67 -35.30
CA LYS A 117 9.38 0.62 -34.84
C LYS A 117 9.75 0.84 -33.38
N ARG A 118 9.65 -0.23 -32.59
CA ARG A 118 10.12 -0.26 -31.20
C ARG A 118 11.65 -0.25 -31.18
N LYS A 119 12.25 0.63 -30.39
CA LYS A 119 13.70 0.75 -30.20
C LYS A 119 14.01 0.92 -28.73
N THR A 120 14.87 0.06 -28.19
CA THR A 120 15.36 0.21 -26.82
C THR A 120 16.50 1.23 -26.80
N ILE A 121 16.32 2.31 -26.04
CA ILE A 121 17.34 3.34 -25.80
C ILE A 121 17.61 3.49 -24.31
N ARG A 122 18.68 4.20 -23.94
CA ARG A 122 18.85 4.68 -22.56
C ARG A 122 18.24 6.08 -22.44
N ALA A 123 17.40 6.27 -21.45
CA ALA A 123 16.83 7.57 -21.12
C ALA A 123 17.08 7.92 -19.65
N LYS A 124 17.13 9.22 -19.36
CA LYS A 124 17.12 9.73 -17.98
C LYS A 124 15.69 9.81 -17.49
N PHE A 125 15.44 9.29 -16.30
CA PHE A 125 14.20 9.41 -15.57
C PHE A 125 14.43 10.18 -14.28
N ARG A 126 13.48 11.04 -13.92
CA ARG A 126 13.52 11.82 -12.68
C ARG A 126 13.63 10.87 -11.49
N LYS A 127 14.46 11.24 -10.52
CA LYS A 127 14.56 10.54 -9.24
C LYS A 127 14.05 11.44 -8.13
N TYR A 128 13.05 10.95 -7.43
CA TYR A 128 12.45 11.59 -6.26
C TYR A 128 12.96 10.93 -4.98
N ASN A 129 12.82 11.64 -3.86
CA ASN A 129 13.05 11.02 -2.56
C ASN A 129 11.83 10.18 -2.15
N THR A 130 10.62 10.68 -2.39
CA THR A 130 9.36 10.02 -1.98
C THR A 130 8.38 9.88 -3.13
N PHE A 131 7.41 8.99 -3.01
CA PHE A 131 6.29 8.91 -3.95
C PHE A 131 5.46 10.20 -3.98
N PHE A 132 5.33 10.91 -2.86
CA PHE A 132 4.60 12.18 -2.80
C PHE A 132 5.27 13.26 -3.65
N GLU A 133 6.61 13.34 -3.68
CA GLU A 133 7.30 14.24 -4.61
C GLU A 133 7.03 13.89 -6.09
N SER A 134 6.90 12.60 -6.42
CA SER A 134 6.51 12.16 -7.77
C SER A 134 5.07 12.57 -8.09
N MET A 135 4.15 12.50 -7.13
CA MET A 135 2.75 12.91 -7.29
C MET A 135 2.64 14.44 -7.44
N ASP A 136 3.39 15.20 -6.66
CA ASP A 136 3.44 16.67 -6.76
C ASP A 136 3.93 17.13 -8.13
N ASP A 137 4.97 16.50 -8.65
CA ASP A 137 5.55 16.81 -9.96
C ASP A 137 4.60 16.43 -11.11
N HIS A 138 3.90 15.30 -10.97
CA HIS A 138 2.84 14.88 -11.88
C HIS A 138 1.65 15.86 -11.88
N ALA A 139 1.16 16.28 -10.72
CA ALA A 139 0.09 17.27 -10.65
C ALA A 139 0.52 18.62 -11.28
N LYS A 140 1.76 19.04 -11.05
CA LYS A 140 2.33 20.25 -11.68
C LYS A 140 2.43 20.14 -13.20
N LEU A 141 2.61 18.95 -13.77
CA LEU A 141 2.55 18.76 -15.22
C LEU A 141 1.17 19.13 -15.76
N PHE A 142 0.10 18.76 -15.07
CA PHE A 142 -1.26 19.08 -15.50
C PHE A 142 -1.56 20.57 -15.39
N VAL A 143 -1.16 21.19 -14.28
CA VAL A 143 -1.34 22.64 -14.06
C VAL A 143 -0.55 23.49 -15.04
N ASN A 144 0.72 23.12 -15.30
CA ASN A 144 1.64 23.95 -16.08
C ASN A 144 1.71 23.57 -17.56
N GLY A 145 1.13 22.44 -17.96
CA GLY A 145 1.32 21.85 -19.28
C GLY A 145 2.79 21.49 -19.57
N THR A 146 3.10 21.31 -20.85
CA THR A 146 4.48 21.05 -21.31
C THR A 146 5.23 22.35 -21.58
N SER A 147 6.54 22.26 -21.83
CA SER A 147 7.35 23.45 -22.18
C SER A 147 6.86 24.14 -23.47
N TRP A 148 6.33 23.38 -24.44
CA TRP A 148 5.83 23.90 -25.72
C TRP A 148 4.31 24.13 -25.75
N ASN A 149 3.54 23.60 -24.79
CA ASN A 149 2.11 23.83 -24.69
C ASN A 149 1.67 23.88 -23.23
N LYS A 150 1.60 25.10 -22.68
CA LYS A 150 1.21 25.37 -21.29
C LYS A 150 -0.25 25.02 -20.97
N LYS A 151 -1.11 24.89 -21.98
CA LYS A 151 -2.53 24.55 -21.82
C LYS A 151 -2.83 23.10 -22.17
N LYS A 152 -1.80 22.28 -22.45
CA LYS A 152 -1.95 20.91 -22.98
C LYS A 152 -2.95 20.08 -22.17
N TYR A 153 -2.87 20.14 -20.85
CA TYR A 153 -3.70 19.35 -19.93
C TYR A 153 -4.78 20.16 -19.23
N LYS A 154 -5.04 21.39 -19.69
CA LYS A 154 -6.10 22.23 -19.13
C LYS A 154 -7.48 21.52 -19.12
N PRO A 155 -7.88 20.79 -20.17
CA PRO A 155 -9.15 20.05 -20.14
C PRO A 155 -9.21 18.90 -19.12
N VAL A 156 -8.05 18.42 -18.62
CA VAL A 156 -7.99 17.36 -17.60
C VAL A 156 -8.33 17.93 -16.22
N ILE A 157 -7.81 19.12 -15.90
CA ILE A 157 -8.06 19.79 -14.61
C ILE A 157 -9.42 20.51 -14.55
N GLU A 158 -10.03 20.78 -15.70
CA GLU A 158 -11.38 21.36 -15.81
C GLU A 158 -12.49 20.29 -15.86
N ALA A 159 -12.13 19.00 -15.86
CA ALA A 159 -13.10 17.92 -15.89
C ALA A 159 -13.74 17.71 -14.51
N ASP A 160 -15.08 17.67 -14.47
CA ASP A 160 -15.85 17.45 -13.24
C ASP A 160 -15.87 15.96 -12.81
N ASP A 161 -15.52 15.05 -13.72
CA ASP A 161 -15.54 13.62 -13.48
C ASP A 161 -14.38 12.89 -14.17
N TYR A 162 -14.07 11.69 -13.67
CA TYR A 162 -12.94 10.91 -14.15
C TYR A 162 -13.10 10.39 -15.58
N LYS A 163 -14.33 10.20 -16.09
CA LYS A 163 -14.56 9.73 -17.47
C LYS A 163 -14.19 10.85 -18.44
N THR A 164 -14.60 12.07 -18.13
CA THR A 164 -14.24 13.28 -18.87
C THR A 164 -12.73 13.55 -18.78
N ALA A 165 -12.13 13.41 -17.59
CA ALA A 165 -10.69 13.57 -17.41
C ALA A 165 -9.86 12.51 -18.17
N ALA A 166 -10.27 11.24 -18.16
CA ALA A 166 -9.62 10.17 -18.89
C ALA A 166 -9.69 10.40 -20.41
N ALA A 167 -10.84 10.80 -20.93
CA ALA A 167 -11.00 11.16 -22.34
C ALA A 167 -10.13 12.38 -22.70
N ALA A 168 -10.03 13.37 -21.81
CA ALA A 168 -9.15 14.52 -21.98
C ALA A 168 -7.66 14.11 -22.01
N LEU A 169 -7.22 13.17 -21.18
CA LEU A 169 -5.85 12.64 -21.18
C LEU A 169 -5.51 11.96 -22.52
N GLN A 170 -6.41 11.12 -23.04
CA GLN A 170 -6.27 10.47 -24.35
C GLN A 170 -6.15 11.52 -25.46
N LYS A 171 -7.09 12.48 -25.51
CA LYS A 171 -7.11 13.53 -26.52
C LYS A 171 -5.87 14.44 -26.45
N SER A 172 -5.36 14.65 -25.24
CA SER A 172 -4.15 15.45 -25.01
C SER A 172 -2.89 14.68 -25.41
N GLY A 173 -2.96 13.38 -25.70
CA GLY A 173 -1.80 12.55 -26.02
C GLY A 173 -0.85 12.46 -24.83
N TYR A 174 -1.39 12.11 -23.66
CA TYR A 174 -0.60 11.74 -22.49
C TYR A 174 0.14 10.41 -22.74
N ALA A 175 -0.58 9.41 -23.28
CA ALA A 175 -0.05 8.13 -23.72
C ALA A 175 -0.29 7.93 -25.23
N THR A 176 0.54 7.08 -25.86
CA THR A 176 0.36 6.66 -27.26
C THR A 176 -0.59 5.48 -27.41
N ASP A 177 -0.98 4.85 -26.30
CA ASP A 177 -1.92 3.75 -26.25
C ASP A 177 -3.32 4.23 -26.68
N PRO A 178 -3.95 3.62 -27.69
CA PRO A 178 -5.28 4.03 -28.15
C PRO A 178 -6.39 3.80 -27.11
N ASP A 179 -6.18 2.89 -26.16
CA ASP A 179 -7.19 2.48 -25.17
C ASP A 179 -6.88 3.05 -23.77
N TYR A 180 -6.00 4.06 -23.67
CA TYR A 180 -5.54 4.60 -22.38
C TYR A 180 -6.69 5.12 -21.51
N ALA A 181 -7.63 5.85 -22.11
CA ALA A 181 -8.82 6.32 -21.38
C ALA A 181 -9.68 5.18 -20.84
N GLU A 182 -9.82 4.07 -21.60
CA GLU A 182 -10.58 2.91 -21.15
C GLU A 182 -9.90 2.23 -19.98
N LYS A 183 -8.59 1.97 -20.09
CA LYS A 183 -7.79 1.36 -19.01
C LYS A 183 -7.85 2.16 -17.72
N LEU A 184 -7.83 3.49 -17.80
CA LEU A 184 -8.00 4.34 -16.62
C LEU A 184 -9.39 4.16 -15.99
N LYS A 185 -10.45 4.19 -16.79
CA LYS A 185 -11.81 3.98 -16.29
C LYS A 185 -11.96 2.59 -15.67
N ASP A 186 -11.43 1.54 -16.30
CA ASP A 186 -11.47 0.17 -15.80
C ASP A 186 -10.79 0.06 -14.42
N VAL A 187 -9.60 0.64 -14.26
CA VAL A 187 -8.90 0.66 -12.96
C VAL A 187 -9.70 1.44 -11.93
N ILE A 188 -10.24 2.60 -12.29
CA ILE A 188 -11.02 3.44 -11.38
C ILE A 188 -12.27 2.71 -10.91
N GLU A 189 -13.02 2.07 -11.81
CA GLU A 189 -14.25 1.35 -11.50
C GLU A 189 -13.98 0.06 -10.72
N THR A 190 -12.91 -0.68 -11.07
CA THR A 190 -12.50 -1.91 -10.38
C THR A 190 -12.16 -1.66 -8.91
N TYR A 191 -11.39 -0.60 -8.64
CA TYR A 191 -10.91 -0.28 -7.29
C TYR A 191 -11.69 0.86 -6.62
N LYS A 192 -12.81 1.29 -7.23
CA LYS A 192 -13.70 2.36 -6.75
C LYS A 192 -12.95 3.66 -6.39
N LEU A 193 -11.94 4.01 -7.19
CA LEU A 193 -11.06 5.14 -6.88
C LEU A 193 -11.77 6.50 -6.93
N ASN A 194 -12.92 6.56 -7.60
CA ASN A 194 -13.79 7.75 -7.64
C ASN A 194 -14.39 8.09 -6.26
N GLU A 195 -14.36 7.17 -5.29
CA GLU A 195 -14.75 7.49 -3.91
C GLU A 195 -13.82 8.54 -3.26
N PHE A 196 -12.58 8.66 -3.75
CA PHE A 196 -11.61 9.65 -3.30
C PHE A 196 -11.78 11.03 -3.96
N ASP A 197 -12.62 11.19 -4.99
CA ASP A 197 -12.82 12.44 -5.75
C ASP A 197 -13.60 13.53 -4.99
N LYS A 198 -13.54 13.48 -3.67
CA LYS A 198 -14.20 14.40 -2.75
C LYS A 198 -13.13 15.07 -1.89
N ILE A 199 -13.31 16.37 -1.66
CA ILE A 199 -12.48 17.11 -0.69
C ILE A 199 -12.70 16.50 0.69
N ASN A 200 -11.60 16.24 1.38
CA ASN A 200 -11.62 15.74 2.74
C ASN A 200 -11.12 16.82 3.69
N ALA A 201 -12.02 17.65 4.22
CA ALA A 201 -11.68 18.77 5.09
C ALA A 201 -10.99 18.37 6.42
N SER A 202 -11.05 17.08 6.79
CA SER A 202 -10.37 16.55 7.97
C SER A 202 -8.89 16.24 7.73
N LEU A 203 -8.48 16.18 6.46
CA LEU A 203 -7.14 15.80 6.02
C LEU A 203 -6.31 17.03 5.68
N LYS A 204 -5.07 17.08 6.16
CA LYS A 204 -4.14 18.19 5.92
C LYS A 204 -2.75 17.68 5.58
N ALA A 205 -2.10 18.34 4.64
CA ALA A 205 -0.67 18.21 4.44
C ALA A 205 0.07 18.91 5.58
N VAL A 206 1.07 18.26 6.16
CA VAL A 206 1.90 18.81 7.23
C VAL A 206 3.38 18.48 6.96
N ASP A 207 4.29 19.18 7.62
CA ASP A 207 5.73 18.92 7.58
C ASP A 207 6.28 19.02 9.00
N MET A 208 6.00 17.99 9.81
CA MET A 208 6.40 17.97 11.21
C MET A 208 7.45 16.88 11.43
N LYS A 209 8.44 17.16 12.28
CA LYS A 209 9.46 16.20 12.68
C LYS A 209 9.17 15.68 14.08
N GLY A 210 9.49 14.42 14.33
CA GLY A 210 9.28 13.82 15.64
C GLY A 210 9.95 12.46 15.79
N ALA A 211 9.46 11.69 16.76
CA ALA A 211 9.77 10.29 16.97
C ALA A 211 8.54 9.53 17.47
N ILE A 212 8.53 8.20 17.28
CA ILE A 212 7.59 7.34 18.00
C ILE A 212 8.04 7.24 19.46
N LYS A 213 7.10 7.44 20.39
CA LYS A 213 7.35 7.39 21.84
C LYS A 213 7.87 6.02 22.26
N ASP A 214 8.68 6.02 23.31
CA ASP A 214 9.06 4.79 23.99
C ASP A 214 7.81 4.09 24.54
N HIS A 215 7.71 2.78 24.31
CA HIS A 215 6.57 1.95 24.72
C HIS A 215 5.20 2.34 24.13
N ALA A 216 5.15 3.03 22.98
CA ALA A 216 3.91 3.23 22.24
C ALA A 216 3.15 1.89 22.07
N ILE A 217 1.88 1.83 22.41
CA ILE A 217 1.08 0.60 22.33
C ILE A 217 0.28 0.51 21.03
N GLU A 218 0.31 1.59 20.26
CA GLU A 218 -0.42 1.75 19.02
C GLU A 218 0.22 0.94 17.89
N ASP A 219 -0.60 0.71 16.87
CA ASP A 219 -0.20 0.05 15.64
C ASP A 219 -0.14 1.07 14.49
N VAL A 220 0.65 0.73 13.47
CA VAL A 220 0.69 1.42 12.18
C VAL A 220 -0.28 0.75 11.22
N TRP A 221 -1.07 1.55 10.52
CA TRP A 221 -2.15 1.11 9.64
C TRP A 221 -2.02 1.70 8.23
N SER A 222 -2.65 1.08 7.24
CA SER A 222 -2.72 1.58 5.85
C SER A 222 -3.48 2.91 5.75
N LYS A 223 -4.49 3.07 6.60
CA LYS A 223 -5.30 4.27 6.86
C LYS A 223 -5.82 4.21 8.30
N PRO A 224 -6.37 5.27 8.90
CA PRO A 224 -6.85 5.24 10.28
C PRO A 224 -7.68 3.99 10.61
N SER A 225 -7.40 3.33 11.74
CA SER A 225 -7.83 1.94 12.01
C SER A 225 -9.35 1.73 12.01
N LYS A 226 -10.13 2.78 12.28
CA LYS A 226 -11.60 2.73 12.29
C LYS A 226 -12.23 2.82 10.90
N GLU A 227 -11.44 3.04 9.85
CA GLU A 227 -11.92 3.12 8.48
C GLU A 227 -12.07 1.74 7.85
N GLN A 228 -13.06 1.60 6.98
CA GLN A 228 -13.37 0.35 6.30
C GLN A 228 -12.17 -0.15 5.49
N HIS A 229 -11.84 -1.43 5.61
CA HIS A 229 -10.67 -2.05 4.97
C HIS A 229 -9.31 -1.48 5.41
N SER A 230 -9.21 -0.91 6.63
CA SER A 230 -7.91 -0.57 7.20
C SER A 230 -7.10 -1.85 7.52
N ILE A 231 -5.83 -1.85 7.14
CA ILE A 231 -4.93 -2.99 7.30
C ILE A 231 -3.81 -2.63 8.27
N LYS A 232 -3.59 -3.47 9.29
CA LYS A 232 -2.46 -3.33 10.21
C LYS A 232 -1.16 -3.68 9.49
N LEU A 233 -0.20 -2.75 9.49
CA LEU A 233 1.09 -2.89 8.80
C LEU A 233 2.21 -3.30 9.75
N ALA A 234 2.23 -2.76 10.97
CA ALA A 234 3.26 -3.03 11.98
C ALA A 234 2.81 -2.54 13.37
N SER A 235 3.54 -2.95 14.42
CA SER A 235 3.51 -2.23 15.70
C SER A 235 4.30 -0.93 15.58
N ALA A 236 3.81 0.16 16.20
CA ALA A 236 4.53 1.43 16.23
C ALA A 236 5.91 1.31 16.92
N GLN A 237 6.04 0.41 17.91
CA GLN A 237 7.30 0.17 18.64
C GLN A 237 8.48 -0.21 17.74
N LYS A 238 8.22 -0.78 16.57
CA LYS A 238 9.26 -1.10 15.58
C LYS A 238 10.05 0.14 15.12
N PHE A 239 9.46 1.33 15.26
CA PHE A 239 10.01 2.60 14.81
C PHE A 239 10.50 3.49 15.95
N THR A 240 10.46 3.02 17.20
CA THR A 240 11.03 3.73 18.36
C THR A 240 12.53 3.99 18.15
N GLY A 241 13.01 5.16 18.58
CA GLY A 241 14.40 5.59 18.41
C GLY A 241 14.77 6.06 17.00
N GLN A 242 13.86 5.99 16.03
CA GLN A 242 14.06 6.53 14.68
C GLN A 242 13.45 7.93 14.57
N HIS A 243 14.12 8.82 13.83
CA HIS A 243 13.53 10.09 13.43
C HIS A 243 12.43 9.85 12.41
N ILE A 244 11.25 10.41 12.68
CA ILE A 244 10.12 10.36 11.76
C ILE A 244 9.81 11.75 11.20
N LYS A 245 9.19 11.75 10.03
CA LYS A 245 8.55 12.94 9.44
C LYS A 245 7.06 12.65 9.29
N VAL A 246 6.22 13.44 9.95
CA VAL A 246 4.77 13.44 9.70
C VAL A 246 4.51 14.28 8.47
N VAL A 247 3.82 13.69 7.49
CA VAL A 247 3.54 14.29 6.18
C VAL A 247 2.07 14.60 5.94
N SER A 248 1.19 13.90 6.66
CA SER A 248 -0.25 14.15 6.63
C SER A 248 -0.85 14.00 8.02
N GLU A 249 -1.83 14.82 8.33
CA GLU A 249 -2.67 14.73 9.53
C GLU A 249 -4.12 14.51 9.09
N LYS A 250 -4.85 13.64 9.79
CA LYS A 250 -6.29 13.42 9.56
C LYS A 250 -7.07 13.33 10.86
N GLN A 251 -8.09 14.18 11.02
CA GLN A 251 -9.09 14.02 12.09
C GLN A 251 -10.04 12.87 11.74
N ASN A 252 -10.18 11.87 12.62
CA ASN A 252 -11.11 10.76 12.44
C ASN A 252 -11.88 10.47 13.74
N GLY A 253 -13.11 11.01 13.83
CA GLY A 253 -13.87 11.05 15.08
C GLY A 253 -13.17 11.94 16.10
N GLU A 254 -12.93 11.43 17.30
CA GLU A 254 -12.22 12.14 18.38
C GLU A 254 -10.68 12.00 18.30
N SER A 255 -10.18 11.09 17.45
CA SER A 255 -8.73 10.85 17.28
C SER A 255 -8.15 11.69 16.14
N VAL A 256 -6.88 12.07 16.29
CA VAL A 256 -6.04 12.59 15.21
C VAL A 256 -5.06 11.50 14.81
N TRP A 257 -4.89 11.32 13.50
CA TRP A 257 -3.99 10.34 12.93
C TRP A 257 -2.89 11.02 12.14
N TYR A 258 -1.67 10.51 12.26
CA TYR A 258 -0.49 10.98 11.55
C TYR A 258 -0.02 9.95 10.54
N GLN A 259 0.04 10.36 9.27
CA GLN A 259 0.76 9.63 8.25
C GLN A 259 2.23 10.03 8.32
N PHE A 260 3.12 9.06 8.47
CA PHE A 260 4.53 9.35 8.70
C PHE A 260 5.47 8.55 7.80
N GLN A 261 6.67 9.12 7.67
CA GLN A 261 7.80 8.58 6.94
C GLN A 261 8.96 8.34 7.91
N VAL A 262 9.74 7.32 7.60
CA VAL A 262 11.05 7.07 8.21
C VAL A 262 12.07 7.16 7.10
N LYS A 263 13.06 8.05 7.24
CA LYS A 263 13.92 8.48 6.13
C LYS A 263 13.05 8.98 4.97
N ASP A 264 13.12 8.36 3.80
CA ASP A 264 12.36 8.70 2.60
C ASP A 264 11.25 7.66 2.28
N GLU A 265 10.97 6.74 3.21
CA GLU A 265 9.97 5.68 3.03
C GLU A 265 8.70 6.01 3.82
N LEU A 266 7.54 5.93 3.13
CA LEU A 266 6.23 6.09 3.75
C LEU A 266 5.85 4.82 4.50
N ILE A 267 5.57 4.96 5.79
CA ILE A 267 5.36 3.81 6.69
C ILE A 267 3.89 3.51 6.88
N GLY A 268 3.05 4.52 7.04
CA GLY A 268 1.61 4.36 7.25
C GLY A 268 1.05 5.42 8.20
N TRP A 269 -0.13 5.14 8.74
CA TRP A 269 -0.85 5.98 9.68
C TRP A 269 -0.75 5.43 11.10
N VAL A 270 -0.52 6.31 12.07
CA VAL A 270 -0.51 6.00 13.50
C VAL A 270 -1.35 7.03 14.25
N ASP A 271 -1.97 6.65 15.37
CA ASP A 271 -2.65 7.61 16.23
C ASP A 271 -1.63 8.62 16.78
N GLN A 272 -2.00 9.90 16.86
CA GLN A 272 -1.12 10.96 17.36
C GLN A 272 -0.56 10.66 18.75
N THR A 273 -1.27 9.88 19.58
CA THR A 273 -0.83 9.54 20.94
C THR A 273 0.50 8.79 20.96
N ALA A 274 0.84 8.08 19.88
CA ALA A 274 2.09 7.35 19.73
C ALA A 274 3.29 8.25 19.37
N VAL A 275 3.04 9.50 18.97
CA VAL A 275 4.06 10.39 18.40
C VAL A 275 4.44 11.49 19.38
N GLN A 276 5.73 11.71 19.55
CA GLN A 276 6.28 12.91 20.15
C GLN A 276 6.82 13.81 19.04
N LEU A 277 6.19 14.96 18.83
CA LEU A 277 6.68 15.97 17.90
C LEU A 277 7.83 16.74 18.54
N ASN A 278 8.79 17.14 17.72
CA ASN A 278 9.85 18.04 18.15
C ASN A 278 9.25 19.43 18.34
N GLU A 279 9.63 20.13 19.41
CA GLU A 279 9.33 21.56 19.51
C GLU A 279 10.02 22.28 18.34
N GLU A 280 9.29 23.18 17.67
CA GLU A 280 9.85 24.01 16.62
C GLU A 280 11.02 24.82 17.22
N THR A 281 12.22 24.62 16.68
CA THR A 281 13.43 25.39 17.02
C THR A 281 13.72 26.41 15.94
#